data_AF-A0A4Q6AL59-F1
#
_entry.id   AF-A0A4Q6AL59-F1
#
_cell.length_a   1.000
_cell.length_b   1.000
_cell.length_c   1.000
_cell.angle_alpha   90.00
_cell.angle_beta   90.00
_cell.angle_gamma   90.00
#
_symmetry.space_group_name_H-M   'P 1'
#
loop_
_entity.id
_entity.type
_entity.pdbx_description
1 polymer ?
#
loop_
_entity_poly.entity_id
_entity_poly.type
_entity_poly.pdbx_seq_one_letter_code
_entity_poly.pdbx_strand_id
1 'polypeptide(L)'
;MGGIDVIFIDGLHLFEQVVLDIENSLQYLNDGGVILVHDCNPLTENASVRAYTSEEVAAMNLPNWVNIWNGDVWKAIVQLKATRTDLDIMVINTDHGVGIIRKGTVKDVLPLTKEQAAQLTYQDLDNNRVKYLDLKDKEYFSTFIKEFEAVR
;
A
#
# COMPACT_ATOMS: atom_id res chain seq x y z
N MET A 1 -15.12 14.29 -20.18
CA MET A 1 -13.93 13.45 -20.43
C MET A 1 -14.07 12.23 -19.54
N GLY A 2 -13.79 11.03 -20.03
CA GLY A 2 -13.76 9.83 -19.18
C GLY A 2 -12.56 9.88 -18.23
N GLY A 3 -12.68 9.31 -17.04
CA GLY A 3 -11.58 9.12 -16.11
C GLY A 3 -10.74 7.87 -16.45
N ILE A 4 -9.92 7.44 -15.50
CA ILE A 4 -8.97 6.33 -15.63
C ILE A 4 -9.54 5.08 -14.96
N ASP A 5 -9.43 3.93 -15.63
CA ASP A 5 -9.94 2.65 -15.12
C ASP A 5 -8.94 1.90 -14.23
N VAL A 6 -7.65 2.04 -14.54
CA VAL A 6 -6.54 1.39 -13.82
C VAL A 6 -5.41 2.38 -13.66
N ILE A 7 -4.96 2.58 -12.44
CA ILE A 7 -3.80 3.41 -12.10
C ILE A 7 -2.79 2.54 -11.37
N PHE A 8 -1.50 2.66 -11.71
CA PHE A 8 -0.41 1.95 -11.04
C PHE A 8 0.55 2.97 -10.44
N ILE A 9 0.81 2.86 -9.14
CA ILE A 9 1.66 3.75 -8.36
C ILE A 9 2.90 2.95 -7.93
N ASP A 10 4.04 3.36 -8.47
CA ASP A 10 5.38 2.85 -8.14
C ASP A 10 6.42 3.96 -8.38
N GLY A 11 6.19 5.09 -7.69
CA GLY A 11 6.98 6.31 -7.81
C GLY A 11 7.94 6.47 -6.64
N LEU A 12 7.80 7.56 -5.89
CA LEU A 12 8.62 7.80 -4.70
C LEU A 12 8.11 7.02 -3.50
N HIS A 13 8.99 6.29 -2.81
CA HIS A 13 8.65 5.40 -1.69
C HIS A 13 8.57 6.08 -0.32
N LEU A 14 8.19 7.36 -0.31
CA LEU A 14 7.90 8.10 0.92
C LEU A 14 6.40 8.08 1.18
N PHE A 15 5.98 7.64 2.36
CA PHE A 15 4.57 7.40 2.67
C PHE A 15 3.68 8.60 2.36
N GLU A 16 4.12 9.83 2.65
CA GLU A 16 3.31 11.02 2.43
C GLU A 16 3.13 11.33 0.95
N GLN A 17 4.15 11.03 0.12
CA GLN A 17 4.05 11.17 -1.32
C GLN A 17 3.10 10.13 -1.89
N VAL A 18 3.20 8.87 -1.43
CA VAL A 18 2.27 7.80 -1.86
C VAL A 18 0.83 8.14 -1.48
N VAL A 19 0.58 8.67 -0.28
CA VAL A 19 -0.76 9.16 0.10
C VAL A 19 -1.25 10.22 -0.89
N LEU A 20 -0.41 11.21 -1.23
CA LEU A 20 -0.77 12.23 -2.21
C LEU A 20 -1.04 11.64 -3.60
N ASP A 21 -0.23 10.68 -4.04
CA ASP A 21 -0.39 10.02 -5.34
C ASP A 21 -1.72 9.25 -5.40
N ILE A 22 -2.09 8.55 -4.33
CA ILE A 22 -3.37 7.85 -4.22
C ILE A 22 -4.54 8.85 -4.21
N GLU A 23 -4.47 9.91 -3.39
CA GLU A 23 -5.53 10.92 -3.29
C GLU A 23 -5.74 11.69 -4.61
N ASN A 24 -4.66 12.00 -5.32
CA ASN A 24 -4.74 12.60 -6.66
C ASN A 24 -5.32 11.62 -7.67
N SER A 25 -4.93 10.34 -7.60
CA SER A 25 -5.43 9.29 -8.47
C SER A 25 -6.94 9.08 -8.31
N LEU A 26 -7.45 9.13 -7.08
CA LEU A 26 -8.88 8.96 -6.77
C LEU A 26 -9.78 10.02 -7.44
N GLN A 27 -9.27 11.23 -7.68
CA GLN A 27 -10.00 12.32 -8.35
C GLN A 27 -10.29 12.01 -9.82
N TYR A 28 -9.43 11.22 -10.45
CA TYR A 28 -9.55 10.85 -11.87
C TYR A 28 -9.97 9.39 -12.09
N LEU A 29 -10.04 8.59 -11.03
CA LEU A 29 -10.44 7.18 -11.11
C LEU A 29 -11.93 7.08 -11.42
N ASN A 30 -12.28 6.34 -12.48
CA ASN A 30 -13.67 6.01 -12.81
C ASN A 30 -14.32 5.20 -11.67
N ASP A 31 -15.64 5.26 -11.61
CA ASP A 31 -16.40 4.31 -10.79
C ASP A 31 -16.14 2.88 -11.29
N GLY A 32 -15.88 1.95 -10.38
CA GLY A 32 -15.41 0.60 -10.74
C GLY A 32 -13.95 0.53 -11.24
N GLY A 33 -13.19 1.63 -11.14
CA GLY A 33 -11.75 1.64 -11.35
C GLY A 33 -10.96 1.04 -10.18
N VAL A 34 -9.68 0.77 -10.41
CA VAL A 34 -8.73 0.27 -9.39
C VAL A 34 -7.42 1.05 -9.42
N ILE A 35 -6.88 1.32 -8.23
CA ILE A 35 -5.52 1.80 -8.04
C ILE A 35 -4.69 0.64 -7.49
N LEU A 36 -3.57 0.36 -8.12
CA LEU A 36 -2.57 -0.60 -7.72
C LEU A 36 -1.35 0.15 -7.17
N VAL A 37 -0.80 -0.29 -6.04
CA VAL A 37 0.34 0.36 -5.39
C VAL A 37 1.39 -0.71 -5.10
N HIS A 38 2.62 -0.54 -5.57
CA HIS A 38 3.69 -1.52 -5.33
C HIS A 38 4.35 -1.32 -3.94
N ASP A 39 5.28 -2.18 -3.55
CA ASP A 39 6.09 -2.05 -2.33
C ASP A 39 5.34 -1.93 -0.99
N CYS A 40 4.11 -2.45 -0.92
CA CYS A 40 3.24 -2.32 0.25
C CYS A 40 3.54 -3.31 1.40
N ASN A 41 4.42 -4.31 1.21
CA ASN A 41 4.68 -5.38 2.18
C ASN A 41 6.19 -5.66 2.36
N PRO A 42 6.96 -4.73 2.97
CA PRO A 42 8.38 -4.96 3.20
C PRO A 42 8.60 -6.17 4.13
N LEU A 43 9.47 -7.09 3.71
CA LEU A 43 9.75 -8.34 4.45
C LEU A 43 10.84 -8.19 5.52
N THR A 44 11.56 -7.07 5.53
CA THR A 44 12.57 -6.76 6.56
C THR A 44 12.49 -5.29 6.96
N GLU A 45 12.98 -4.97 8.15
CA GLU A 45 13.07 -3.58 8.62
C GLU A 45 13.93 -2.73 7.68
N ASN A 46 15.08 -3.26 7.25
CA ASN A 46 15.98 -2.60 6.32
C ASN A 46 15.30 -2.26 4.98
N ALA A 47 14.43 -3.14 4.47
CA ALA A 47 13.67 -2.86 3.25
C ALA A 47 12.67 -1.72 3.44
N SER A 48 12.17 -1.51 4.66
CA SER A 48 11.23 -0.42 4.97
C SER A 48 11.88 0.92 5.34
N VAL A 49 13.21 1.02 5.24
CA VAL A 49 13.95 2.23 5.63
C VAL A 49 13.51 3.41 4.79
N ARG A 50 13.20 4.51 5.46
CA ARG A 50 12.83 5.76 4.80
C ARG A 50 14.07 6.41 4.16
N ALA A 51 14.03 6.61 2.84
CA ALA A 51 15.04 7.28 2.03
C ALA A 51 14.42 7.82 0.73
N TYR A 52 15.15 8.60 -0.06
CA TYR A 52 14.68 9.03 -1.38
C TYR A 52 15.03 8.04 -2.48
N THR A 53 16.10 7.26 -2.32
CA THR A 53 16.56 6.29 -3.31
C THR A 53 17.09 5.01 -2.67
N SER A 54 17.13 3.95 -3.47
CA SER A 54 17.72 2.67 -3.06
C SER A 54 19.23 2.77 -2.80
N GLU A 55 19.91 3.65 -3.54
CA GLU A 55 21.33 3.94 -3.43
C GLU A 55 21.68 4.61 -2.10
N GLU A 56 20.80 5.50 -1.60
CA GLU A 56 20.95 6.09 -0.28
C GLU A 56 20.92 5.02 0.82
N VAL A 57 19.96 4.08 0.75
CA VAL A 57 19.88 2.98 1.72
C VAL A 57 21.08 2.05 1.61
N ALA A 58 21.52 1.72 0.40
CA ALA A 58 22.72 0.91 0.18
C ALA A 58 23.97 1.57 0.80
N ALA A 59 24.09 2.90 0.68
CA ALA A 59 25.20 3.66 1.25
C ALA A 59 25.20 3.70 2.80
N MET A 60 24.08 3.38 3.46
CA MET A 60 24.02 3.28 4.92
C MET A 60 24.77 2.06 5.48
N ASN A 61 25.14 1.08 4.64
CA ASN A 61 25.84 -0.14 5.04
C ASN A 61 25.12 -0.90 6.19
N LEU A 62 23.80 -1.03 6.08
CA LEU A 62 22.98 -1.69 7.10
C LEU A 62 23.37 -3.18 7.24
N PRO A 63 23.38 -3.72 8.47
CA PRO A 63 23.66 -5.13 8.68
C PRO A 63 22.61 -6.01 7.98
N ASN A 64 23.04 -7.07 7.29
CA ASN A 64 22.19 -7.98 6.52
C ASN A 64 21.39 -7.30 5.39
N TRP A 65 21.89 -6.20 4.83
CA TRP A 65 21.33 -5.60 3.63
C TRP A 65 21.42 -6.55 2.43
N VAL A 66 20.28 -6.78 1.75
CA VAL A 66 20.17 -7.69 0.61
C VAL A 66 19.82 -6.97 -0.70
N ASN A 67 20.03 -5.66 -0.75
CA ASN A 67 19.75 -4.83 -1.93
C ASN A 67 18.25 -4.83 -2.34
N ILE A 68 17.35 -4.79 -1.33
CA ILE A 68 15.90 -4.72 -1.50
C ILE A 68 15.36 -3.54 -0.71
N TRP A 69 14.73 -2.58 -1.38
CA TRP A 69 14.17 -1.38 -0.77
C TRP A 69 12.71 -1.19 -1.21
N ASN A 70 11.83 -0.90 -0.26
CA ASN A 70 10.40 -0.63 -0.45
C ASN A 70 9.98 0.72 0.16
N GLY A 71 10.89 1.41 0.85
CA GLY A 71 10.59 2.59 1.65
C GLY A 71 9.50 2.36 2.70
N ASP A 72 8.84 3.44 3.11
CA ASP A 72 7.76 3.39 4.11
C ASP A 72 6.35 3.40 3.49
N VAL A 73 6.22 2.93 2.24
CA VAL A 73 4.98 2.85 1.44
C VAL A 73 3.83 2.18 2.19
N TRP A 74 4.11 1.11 2.92
CA TRP A 74 3.12 0.37 3.72
C TRP A 74 2.35 1.26 4.71
N LYS A 75 2.96 2.36 5.21
CA LYS A 75 2.29 3.31 6.10
C LYS A 75 1.15 4.05 5.40
N ALA A 76 1.26 4.30 4.09
CA ALA A 76 0.18 4.91 3.31
C ALA A 76 -1.06 4.00 3.30
N ILE A 77 -0.86 2.69 3.11
CA ILE A 77 -1.93 1.68 3.18
C ILE A 77 -2.59 1.69 4.56
N VAL A 78 -1.80 1.65 5.63
CA VAL A 78 -2.32 1.64 7.01
C VAL A 78 -3.06 2.93 7.34
N GLN A 79 -2.53 4.08 6.96
CA GLN A 79 -3.17 5.38 7.16
C GLN A 79 -4.52 5.43 6.45
N LEU A 80 -4.57 5.09 5.16
CA LEU A 80 -5.82 5.14 4.39
C LEU A 80 -6.87 4.17 4.95
N LYS A 81 -6.47 2.96 5.35
CA LYS A 81 -7.37 2.01 6.02
C LYS A 81 -7.91 2.52 7.37
N ALA A 82 -7.17 3.39 8.04
CA ALA A 82 -7.62 4.00 9.29
C ALA A 82 -8.55 5.21 9.05
N THR A 83 -8.33 5.97 7.97
CA THR A 83 -8.96 7.29 7.80
C THR A 83 -9.99 7.39 6.67
N ARG A 84 -10.02 6.45 5.71
CA ARG A 84 -10.91 6.49 4.55
C ARG A 84 -11.96 5.40 4.64
N THR A 85 -13.20 5.80 4.96
CA THR A 85 -14.35 4.88 5.09
C THR A 85 -15.04 4.57 3.76
N ASP A 86 -14.58 5.21 2.68
CA ASP A 86 -15.09 5.15 1.31
C ASP A 86 -14.17 4.37 0.35
N LEU A 87 -13.15 3.68 0.87
CA LEU A 87 -12.21 2.88 0.09
C LEU A 87 -12.17 1.41 0.57
N ASP A 88 -12.18 0.46 -0.36
CA ASP A 88 -11.83 -0.94 -0.10
C ASP A 88 -10.34 -1.14 -0.41
N ILE A 89 -9.55 -1.50 0.61
CA ILE A 89 -8.09 -1.54 0.56
C ILE A 89 -7.57 -2.86 1.09
N MET A 90 -6.77 -3.55 0.28
CA MET A 90 -6.06 -4.77 0.65
C MET A 90 -4.68 -4.81 0.01
N VAL A 91 -3.82 -5.72 0.47
CA VAL A 91 -2.51 -5.97 -0.16
C VAL A 91 -2.42 -7.43 -0.56
N ILE A 92 -2.03 -7.71 -1.79
CA ILE A 92 -1.70 -9.06 -2.24
C ILE A 92 -0.25 -9.36 -1.88
N ASN A 93 -0.04 -10.46 -1.16
CA ASN A 93 1.26 -11.01 -0.77
C ASN A 93 1.95 -11.68 -1.96
N THR A 94 2.39 -10.85 -2.90
CA THR A 94 3.18 -11.27 -4.05
C THR A 94 4.28 -10.25 -4.24
N ASP A 95 5.46 -10.70 -4.65
CA ASP A 95 6.65 -9.86 -4.80
C ASP A 95 6.93 -9.05 -3.52
N HIS A 96 6.95 -7.71 -3.60
CA HIS A 96 7.12 -6.80 -2.46
C HIS A 96 5.80 -6.28 -1.85
N GLY A 97 4.68 -6.89 -2.24
CA GLY A 97 3.33 -6.52 -1.82
C GLY A 97 2.69 -5.52 -2.78
N VAL A 98 1.52 -5.89 -3.32
CA VAL A 98 0.75 -5.02 -4.22
C VAL A 98 -0.55 -4.60 -3.53
N GLY A 99 -0.62 -3.35 -3.13
CA GLY A 99 -1.85 -2.71 -2.66
C GLY A 99 -2.88 -2.63 -3.78
N ILE A 100 -4.13 -2.96 -3.46
CA ILE A 100 -5.31 -2.83 -4.30
C ILE A 100 -6.26 -1.88 -3.58
N ILE A 101 -6.61 -0.77 -4.24
CA ILE A 101 -7.48 0.27 -3.70
C ILE A 101 -8.64 0.50 -4.68
N ARG A 102 -9.87 0.43 -4.17
CA ARG A 102 -11.09 0.72 -4.93
C ARG A 102 -11.99 1.67 -4.15
N LYS A 103 -12.82 2.45 -4.85
CA LYS A 103 -13.95 3.15 -4.22
C LYS A 103 -14.97 2.11 -3.74
N GLY A 104 -15.47 2.23 -2.51
CA GLY A 104 -16.42 1.27 -1.96
C GLY A 104 -16.50 1.29 -0.45
N THR A 105 -17.36 0.46 0.12
CA THR A 105 -17.51 0.39 1.58
C THR A 105 -16.35 -0.39 2.21
N VAL A 106 -15.73 0.21 3.23
CA VAL A 106 -14.70 -0.46 4.05
C VAL A 106 -15.25 -1.71 4.72
N LYS A 107 -14.46 -2.79 4.70
CA LYS A 107 -14.75 -4.01 5.46
C LYS A 107 -14.29 -3.91 6.92
N ASP A 108 -13.12 -3.32 7.16
CA ASP A 108 -12.53 -3.14 8.49
C ASP A 108 -11.77 -1.80 8.61
N VAL A 109 -12.20 -0.93 9.54
CA VAL A 109 -11.51 0.33 9.85
C VAL A 109 -10.51 0.10 10.98
N LEU A 110 -9.27 0.53 10.79
CA LEU A 110 -8.25 0.47 11.84
C LEU A 110 -8.50 1.57 12.88
N PRO A 111 -8.42 1.27 14.19
CA PRO A 111 -8.64 2.26 15.25
C PRO A 111 -7.37 3.11 15.48
N LEU A 112 -6.91 3.79 14.43
CA LEU A 112 -5.71 4.62 14.42
C LEU A 112 -6.06 6.02 13.86
N THR A 113 -5.39 7.06 14.35
CA THR A 113 -5.38 8.36 13.69
C THR A 113 -4.32 8.39 12.58
N LYS A 114 -4.38 9.42 11.73
CA LYS A 114 -3.34 9.69 10.73
C LYS A 114 -1.95 9.80 11.36
N GLU A 115 -1.85 10.52 12.47
CA GLU A 115 -0.61 10.74 13.19
C GLU A 115 -0.07 9.44 13.78
N GLN A 116 -0.96 8.61 14.34
CA GLN A 116 -0.56 7.29 14.87
C GLN A 116 -0.03 6.39 13.75
N ALA A 117 -0.69 6.36 12.58
CA ALA A 117 -0.23 5.58 11.43
C ALA A 117 1.17 6.02 10.94
N ALA A 118 1.43 7.33 10.88
CA ALA A 118 2.73 7.86 10.47
C ALA A 118 3.88 7.46 11.43
N GLN A 119 3.58 7.32 12.72
CA GLN A 119 4.55 6.97 13.77
C GLN A 119 4.77 5.46 13.95
N LEU A 120 4.05 4.60 13.23
CA LEU A 120 4.25 3.15 13.33
C LEU A 120 5.68 2.77 12.92
N THR A 121 6.23 1.77 13.61
CA THR A 121 7.52 1.17 13.31
C THR A 121 7.35 -0.08 12.44
N TYR A 122 8.44 -0.58 11.86
CA TYR A 122 8.41 -1.87 11.18
C TYR A 122 7.98 -3.00 12.11
N GLN A 123 8.38 -2.97 13.38
CA GLN A 123 7.97 -4.00 14.34
C GLN A 123 6.45 -4.01 14.56
N ASP A 124 5.80 -2.83 14.54
CA ASP A 124 4.35 -2.73 14.61
C ASP A 124 3.68 -3.36 13.38
N LEU A 125 4.24 -3.11 12.18
CA LEU A 125 3.82 -3.78 10.95
C LEU A 125 3.97 -5.29 11.10
N ASP A 126 5.15 -5.77 11.49
CA ASP A 126 5.45 -7.19 11.53
C ASP A 126 4.52 -7.95 12.48
N ASN A 127 4.26 -7.37 13.65
CA ASN A 127 3.34 -7.92 14.64
C ASN A 127 1.86 -7.93 14.19
N ASN A 128 1.47 -7.05 13.27
CA ASN A 128 0.07 -6.85 12.88
C ASN A 128 -0.17 -6.98 11.37
N ARG A 129 0.77 -7.56 10.62
CA ARG A 129 0.90 -7.46 9.16
C ARG A 129 -0.40 -7.77 8.42
N VAL A 130 -1.02 -8.90 8.76
CA VAL A 130 -2.29 -9.34 8.15
C VAL A 130 -3.39 -8.30 8.39
N LYS A 131 -3.54 -7.80 9.61
CA LYS A 131 -4.56 -6.82 9.97
C LYS A 131 -4.29 -5.44 9.33
N TYR A 132 -3.07 -4.96 9.46
CA TYR A 132 -2.67 -3.64 8.96
C TYR A 132 -2.80 -3.54 7.44
N LEU A 133 -2.38 -4.57 6.71
CA LEU A 133 -2.41 -4.56 5.25
C LEU A 133 -3.69 -5.16 4.64
N ASP A 134 -4.54 -5.82 5.45
CA ASP A 134 -5.52 -6.81 4.95
C ASP A 134 -4.83 -7.75 3.94
N LEU A 135 -3.72 -8.35 4.40
CA LEU A 135 -2.83 -9.11 3.54
C LEU A 135 -3.53 -10.37 3.05
N LYS A 136 -3.64 -10.53 1.73
CA LYS A 136 -4.18 -11.72 1.08
C LYS A 136 -3.07 -12.51 0.40
N ASP A 137 -3.19 -13.82 0.34
CA ASP A 137 -2.27 -14.64 -0.45
C ASP A 137 -2.41 -14.35 -1.95
N LYS A 138 -1.36 -14.62 -2.72
CA LYS A 138 -1.32 -14.38 -4.17
C LYS A 138 -2.46 -15.07 -4.94
N GLU A 139 -2.90 -16.24 -4.46
CA GLU A 139 -4.01 -17.00 -5.04
C GLU A 139 -5.34 -16.23 -4.99
N TYR A 140 -5.51 -15.32 -4.01
CA TYR A 140 -6.71 -14.49 -3.90
C TYR A 140 -6.87 -13.54 -5.10
N PHE A 141 -5.79 -13.22 -5.82
CA PHE A 141 -5.86 -12.31 -6.97
C PHE A 141 -6.83 -12.81 -8.04
N SER A 142 -6.90 -14.11 -8.30
CA SER A 142 -7.87 -14.67 -9.25
C SER A 142 -9.32 -14.52 -8.78
N THR A 143 -9.57 -14.52 -7.47
CA THR A 143 -10.88 -14.22 -6.89
C THR A 143 -11.19 -12.74 -7.05
N PHE A 144 -10.23 -11.87 -6.75
CA PHE A 144 -10.37 -10.42 -6.95
C PHE A 144 -10.76 -10.07 -8.40
N ILE A 145 -10.10 -10.66 -9.40
CA ILE A 145 -10.43 -10.41 -10.81
C ILE A 145 -11.89 -10.77 -11.13
N LYS A 146 -12.38 -11.92 -10.66
CA LYS A 146 -13.78 -12.32 -10.86
C LYS A 146 -14.76 -11.35 -10.19
N GLU A 147 -14.45 -10.91 -8.97
CA GLU A 147 -15.25 -9.91 -8.25
C GLU A 147 -15.24 -8.57 -8.99
N PHE A 148 -14.09 -8.18 -9.54
CA PHE A 148 -13.89 -6.92 -10.26
C PHE A 148 -14.64 -6.89 -11.60
N GLU A 149 -14.68 -8.00 -12.33
CA GLU A 149 -15.44 -8.13 -13.58
C GLU A 149 -16.96 -8.17 -13.34
N ALA A 150 -17.42 -8.74 -12.21
CA ALA A 150 -18.85 -8.89 -11.93
C ALA A 150 -19.59 -7.58 -11.60
N VAL A 151 -18.86 -6.53 -11.23
CA VAL A 151 -19.41 -5.22 -10.84
C VAL A 151 -19.20 -4.13 -11.91
N ARG A 152 -18.69 -4.52 -13.09
CA ARG A 152 -18.49 -3.64 -14.25
C ARG A 152 -19.58 -3.81 -15.30
#